data_AF-A0A1Z9LQD4-F1
#
_entry.id   AF-A0A1Z9LQD4-F1
#
_cell.length_a   1.000
_cell.length_b   1.000
_cell.length_c   1.000
_cell.angle_alpha   90.00
_cell.angle_beta   90.00
_cell.angle_gamma   90.00
#
_symmetry.space_group_name_H-M   'P 1'
#
loop_
_entity.id
_entity.type
_entity.pdbx_description
1 polymer ?
#
loop_
_entity_poly.entity_id
_entity_poly.type
_entity_poly.pdbx_seq_one_letter_code
_entity_poly.pdbx_strand_id
1 'polypeptide(L)' 'MENTFLAKLNNYVTTAFEKIAVIRTRQALISLDDRTLADIGYTRQQVLNGDFFNVTDVVDFPAGKLGVEKTTDEKKAA' A
#
# COMPACT_ATOMS: atom_id res chain seq x y z
N MET A 1 -26.65 10.96 5.65
CA MET A 1 -25.65 10.30 6.50
C MET A 1 -25.01 9.21 5.67
N GLU A 2 -24.06 9.59 4.83
CA GLU A 2 -23.52 8.75 3.76
C GLU A 2 -22.40 7.84 4.28
N ASN A 3 -22.61 6.53 4.13
CA ASN A 3 -21.65 5.42 4.03
C ASN A 3 -20.33 5.46 4.84
N THR A 4 -20.29 6.18 5.96
CA THR A 4 -19.05 6.37 6.75
C THR A 4 -18.56 5.07 7.36
N PHE A 5 -19.48 4.15 7.68
CA PHE A 5 -19.13 2.81 8.14
C PHE A 5 -18.42 1.99 7.06
N LEU A 6 -18.93 1.99 5.82
CA LEU A 6 -18.32 1.27 4.71
C LEU A 6 -16.95 1.85 4.36
N ALA A 7 -16.81 3.18 4.39
CA ALA A 7 -15.52 3.85 4.21
C ALA A 7 -14.51 3.47 5.30
N LYS A 8 -14.93 3.44 6.57
CA LYS A 8 -14.08 3.01 7.69
C LYS A 8 -13.69 1.53 7.60
N LEU A 9 -14.63 0.67 7.22
CA LEU A 9 -14.39 -0.75 7.01
C LEU A 9 -13.40 -0.98 5.86
N ASN A 10 -13.60 -0.30 4.73
CA ASN A 10 -12.69 -0.38 3.60
C ASN A 10 -11.27 0.03 4.00
N ASN A 11 -11.11 1.19 4.65
CA ASN A 11 -9.81 1.65 5.12
C ASN A 11 -9.17 0.68 6.12
N TYR A 12 -9.95 0.11 7.04
CA TYR A 12 -9.47 -0.87 7.99
C TYR A 12 -8.96 -2.15 7.30
N VAL A 13 -9.75 -2.68 6.37
CA VAL A 13 -9.39 -3.88 5.60
C VAL A 13 -8.14 -3.62 4.76
N THR A 14 -8.10 -2.53 4.00
CA THR A 14 -6.92 -2.13 3.22
C THR A 14 -5.67 -2.02 4.10
N THR A 15 -5.75 -1.28 5.23
CA THR A 15 -4.62 -1.13 6.16
C THR A 15 -4.17 -2.47 6.74
N ALA A 16 -5.11 -3.37 7.06
CA ALA A 16 -4.77 -4.68 7.59
C ALA A 16 -4.08 -5.56 6.53
N PHE A 17 -4.57 -5.56 5.29
CA PHE A 17 -3.94 -6.27 4.18
C PHE A 17 -2.54 -5.75 3.88
N GLU A 18 -2.36 -4.43 3.82
CA GLU A 18 -1.05 -3.80 3.60
C GLU A 18 -0.05 -4.19 4.69
N LYS A 19 -0.45 -4.14 5.96
CA LYS A 19 0.41 -4.57 7.08
C LYS A 19 0.81 -6.04 6.96
N ILE A 20 -0.14 -6.92 6.64
CA ILE A 20 0.14 -8.36 6.49
C ILE A 20 1.09 -8.59 5.31
N ALA A 21 0.84 -7.93 4.17
CA ALA A 21 1.67 -8.03 2.97
C ALA A 21 3.12 -7.60 3.28
N VAL A 22 3.31 -6.43 3.91
CA VAL A 22 4.63 -5.93 4.32
C VAL A 22 5.33 -6.91 5.24
N ILE A 23 4.65 -7.44 6.26
CA ILE A 23 5.26 -8.38 7.22
C ILE A 23 5.68 -9.67 6.52
N ARG A 24 4.85 -10.22 5.62
CA ARG A 24 5.17 -11.44 4.88
C ARG A 24 6.31 -11.23 3.90
N THR A 25 6.33 -10.13 3.18
CA THR A 25 7.44 -9.75 2.28
C THR A 25 8.73 -9.57 3.06
N ARG A 26 8.69 -8.90 4.22
CA ARG A 26 9.85 -8.80 5.12
C ARG A 26 10.35 -10.17 5.55
N GLN A 27 9.48 -11.07 5.99
CA GLN A 27 9.88 -12.41 6.41
C GLN A 27 10.49 -13.23 5.26
N ALA A 28 10.00 -13.05 4.03
CA ALA A 28 10.57 -13.72 2.86
C ALA A 28 11.94 -13.14 2.46
N LEU A 29 12.13 -11.83 2.61
CA LEU A 29 13.35 -11.13 2.20
C LEU A 29 14.45 -11.13 3.29
N ILE A 30 14.10 -11.25 4.57
CA ILE A 30 15.08 -11.16 5.67
C ILE A 30 16.05 -12.35 5.73
N SER A 31 15.72 -13.47 5.07
CA SER A 31 16.57 -14.63 4.95
C SER A 31 17.60 -14.50 3.81
N LEU A 32 17.47 -13.48 2.96
CA LEU A 32 18.38 -13.23 1.85
C LEU A 32 19.61 -12.42 2.31
N ASP A 33 20.75 -12.68 1.67
CA ASP A 33 21.97 -11.92 1.92
C ASP A 33 21.92 -10.53 1.26
N ASP A 34 22.81 -9.62 1.66
CA ASP A 34 22.81 -8.23 1.16
C ASP A 34 23.01 -8.12 -0.35
N ARG A 35 23.76 -9.06 -0.95
CA ARG A 35 23.99 -9.06 -2.39
C ARG A 35 22.73 -9.44 -3.15
N THR A 36 22.03 -10.47 -2.72
CA THR A 36 20.75 -10.86 -3.34
C THR A 36 19.68 -9.79 -3.11
N LEU A 37 19.65 -9.17 -1.93
CA LEU A 37 18.75 -8.04 -1.66
C LEU A 37 19.03 -6.85 -2.61
N ALA A 38 20.29 -6.50 -2.81
CA ALA A 38 20.67 -5.41 -3.71
C ALA A 38 20.35 -5.74 -5.18
N ASP A 39 20.48 -7.00 -5.60
CA ASP A 39 20.18 -7.46 -6.96
C ASP A 39 18.69 -7.32 -7.30
N ILE A 40 17.81 -7.55 -6.31
CA ILE A 40 16.36 -7.30 -6.45
C ILE A 40 15.96 -5.85 -6.15
N GLY A 41 16.93 -4.94 -5.95
CA GLY A 41 16.69 -3.51 -5.79
C GLY A 41 16.29 -3.05 -4.38
N TYR A 42 16.49 -3.88 -3.35
CA TYR A 42 16.19 -3.54 -1.96
C TYR A 42 17.43 -3.42 -1.09
N THR A 43 17.41 -2.49 -0.14
CA THR A 43 18.42 -2.40 0.91
C THR A 43 17.98 -3.16 2.16
N ARG A 44 18.95 -3.66 2.96
CA ARG A 44 18.67 -4.28 4.27
C ARG A 44 17.80 -3.39 5.16
N GLN A 45 18.03 -2.07 5.12
CA GLN A 45 17.26 -1.11 5.91
C GLN A 45 15.80 -1.01 5.45
N GLN A 46 15.54 -1.01 4.14
CA GLN A 46 14.18 -1.04 3.59
C GLN A 46 13.44 -2.31 4.01
N VAL A 47 14.11 -3.47 3.96
CA VAL A 47 13.54 -4.75 4.41
C VAL A 47 13.18 -4.70 5.89
N LEU A 48 14.10 -4.24 6.75
CA LEU A 48 13.87 -4.15 8.19
C LEU A 48 12.74 -3.18 8.56
N ASN A 49 12.69 -2.04 7.88
CA ASN A 49 11.64 -1.04 8.08
C ASN A 49 10.31 -1.46 7.46
N GLY A 50 10.32 -2.44 6.53
CA GLY A 50 9.17 -2.84 5.73
C GLY A 50 8.72 -1.77 4.75
N ASP A 51 9.66 -0.92 4.34
CA ASP A 51 9.43 0.15 3.40
C ASP A 51 9.62 -0.40 1.98
N PHE A 52 8.59 -1.10 1.51
CA PHE A 52 8.59 -1.78 0.21
C PHE A 52 7.78 -1.04 -0.86
N PHE A 53 7.03 -0.01 -0.46
CA PHE A 53 6.08 0.65 -1.32
C PHE A 53 6.62 2.00 -1.77
N ASN A 54 6.59 2.23 -3.08
CA ASN A 54 6.55 3.58 -3.60
C ASN A 54 5.08 4.01 -3.62
N VAL A 55 4.71 5.06 -2.87
CA VAL A 55 3.31 5.48 -2.66
C VAL A 55 2.55 5.73 -3.97
N THR A 56 3.28 5.99 -5.06
CA THR A 56 2.76 6.23 -6.41
C THR A 56 2.36 4.95 -7.17
N ASP A 57 2.87 3.77 -6.80
CA ASP A 57 2.62 2.49 -7.50
C ASP A 57 1.56 1.62 -6.80
N VAL A 58 1.07 2.04 -5.63
CA VAL A 58 0.01 1.31 -4.93
C VAL A 58 -1.32 1.67 -5.58
N VAL A 59 -1.87 0.74 -6.35
CA VAL A 59 -3.22 0.87 -6.91
C VAL A 59 -4.21 0.79 -5.76
N ASP A 60 -4.73 1.96 -5.36
CA ASP A 60 -5.77 2.12 -4.34
C ASP A 60 -6.92 1.15 -4.64
N PHE A 61 -7.36 0.40 -3.63
CA PHE A 61 -8.43 -0.59 -3.81
C PHE A 61 -9.65 0.11 -4.42
N PRO A 62 -10.19 -0.35 -5.57
CA PRO A 62 -11.19 0.41 -6.32
C PRO A 62 -12.47 0.54 -5.49
N ALA A 63 -12.63 1.68 -4.82
CA ALA A 63 -13.83 2.03 -4.06
C ALA A 63 -15.04 2.33 -4.96
N GLY A 64 -14.89 2.22 -6.29
CA GLY A 64 -15.84 2.61 -7.34
C GLY A 64 -17.19 1.88 -7.36
N LYS A 65 -17.49 1.04 -6.37
CA LYS A 65 -18.83 0.46 -6.13
C LYS A 65 -19.35 0.67 -4.70
N LEU A 66 -18.56 1.31 -3.83
CA LEU A 66 -18.89 1.57 -2.42
C LEU A 66 -19.47 2.97 -2.20
N GLY A 67 -19.68 3.76 -3.26
CA GLY A 67 -20.18 5.14 -3.17
C GLY A 67 -19.23 6.09 -2.46
N VAL A 68 -17.93 5.74 -2.40
CA VAL A 68 -16.86 6.58 -1.85
C VAL A 68 -15.96 6.98 -3.02
N GLU A 69 -16.52 7.78 -3.93
CA GLU A 69 -15.75 8.35 -5.02
C GLU A 69 -14.92 9.49 -4.42
N LYS A 70 -13.58 9.39 -4.43
CA LYS A 70 -12.72 10.56 -4.20
C LYS A 70 -13.03 11.52 -5.36
N THR A 71 -13.68 12.64 -5.07
CA THR A 71 -13.78 13.78 -5.99
C THR A 71 -12.36 14.20 -6.33
N THR A 72 -11.88 13.77 -7.49
CA THR A 72 -10.69 14.36 -8.08
C THR A 72 -11.16 15.70 -8.64
N ASP A 73 -10.90 16.79 -7.91
CA ASP A 73 -10.99 18.12 -8.49
C ASP A 73 -9.96 18.19 -9.62
N GLU A 74 -10.39 17.80 -10.82
CA GLU A 74 -9.71 18.14 -12.05
C GLU A 74 -9.70 19.67 -12.13
N LYS A 75 -8.58 20.27 -11.70
CA LYS A 75 -8.26 21.64 -12.10
C LYS A 75 -8.25 21.68 -13.63
N LYS A 76 -9.37 22.12 -14.22
CA LYS A 76 -9.42 22.65 -15.57
C LYS A 76 -8.40 23.77 -15.64
N ALA A 77 -7.27 23.50 -16.31
CA ALA A 77 -6.42 24.54 -16.84
C ALA A 77 -7.24 25.27 -17.92
N ALA A 78 -7.59 26.52 -17.62
CA ALA A 78 -8.11 27.49 -18.57
C ALA A 78 -6.95 28.19 -19.28
#